data_AF-A0A942LC71-F1
#
_entry.id   AF-A0A942LC71-F1
#
_cell.length_a   1.000
_cell.length_b   1.000
_cell.length_c   1.000
_cell.angle_alpha   90.00
_cell.angle_beta   90.00
_cell.angle_gamma   90.00
#
_symmetry.space_group_name_H-M   'P 1'
#
loop_
_entity.id
_entity.type
_entity.pdbx_description
1 polymer ?
#
loop_
_entity_poly.entity_id
_entity_poly.type
_entity_poly.pdbx_seq_one_letter_code
_entity_poly.pdbx_strand_id
1 'polypeptide(L)'
;MNGMVKVGMADLNVTKENGVLTTLGLGSCVGVALYDPVTKVAGLLHLMLPSSKTIRNNTNSAKFADTGIALLLEEVCKLGANKNRLVCKLAGGAQMFSFGNKNDIMKIGERNI
;
A
#
# COMPACT_ATOMS: atom_id res chain seq x y z
N MET A 1 -4.34 16.75 16.13
CA MET A 1 -5.43 15.76 16.30
C MET A 1 -4.79 14.40 16.49
N ASN A 2 -4.81 13.85 17.72
CA ASN A 2 -4.37 12.47 18.00
C ASN A 2 -5.49 11.52 17.58
N GLY A 3 -5.53 11.15 16.30
CA GLY A 3 -6.52 10.24 15.75
C GLY A 3 -5.86 9.11 14.97
N MET A 4 -6.34 7.88 15.18
CA MET A 4 -6.00 6.74 14.34
C MET A 4 -6.80 6.82 13.04
N VAL A 5 -6.12 6.91 11.91
CA VAL A 5 -6.71 6.90 10.57
C VAL A 5 -6.67 5.48 10.03
N LYS A 6 -7.83 4.94 9.65
CA LYS A 6 -7.95 3.63 9.01
C LYS A 6 -7.78 3.77 7.50
N VAL A 7 -6.92 2.95 6.92
CA VAL A 7 -6.73 2.79 5.48
C VAL A 7 -7.47 1.55 5.02
N GLY A 8 -8.47 1.74 4.17
CA GLY A 8 -9.30 0.66 3.62
C GLY A 8 -8.58 -0.12 2.50
N MET A 9 -9.26 -1.11 1.92
CA MET A 9 -8.76 -1.80 0.73
C MET A 9 -8.78 -0.86 -0.49
N ALA A 10 -7.73 -0.92 -1.32
CA ALA A 10 -7.58 -0.02 -2.47
C ALA A 10 -7.64 1.46 -2.09
N ASP A 11 -7.01 1.79 -0.97
CA ASP A 11 -6.99 3.13 -0.40
C ASP A 11 -5.58 3.46 0.10
N LEU A 12 -5.30 4.74 0.28
CA LEU A 12 -4.09 5.23 0.92
C LEU A 12 -4.39 6.45 1.78
N ASN A 13 -3.64 6.63 2.85
CA ASN A 13 -3.63 7.88 3.59
C ASN A 13 -2.20 8.26 3.97
N VAL A 14 -2.02 9.56 4.19
CA VAL A 14 -0.79 10.14 4.69
C VAL A 14 -1.07 10.94 5.94
N THR A 15 -0.07 11.03 6.82
CA THR A 15 -0.15 11.79 8.05
C THR A 15 1.20 12.37 8.40
N LYS A 16 1.20 13.34 9.31
CA LYS A 16 2.39 14.01 9.81
C LYS A 16 2.31 14.09 11.33
N GLU A 17 3.46 14.13 11.98
CA GLU A 17 3.59 14.23 13.44
C GLU A 17 3.10 12.97 14.18
N ASN A 18 2.14 13.09 15.10
CA ASN A 18 1.67 12.01 15.98
C ASN A 18 0.48 11.21 15.40
N GLY A 19 0.23 11.30 14.10
CA GLY A 19 -0.84 10.53 13.46
C GLY A 19 -0.51 9.04 13.36
N VAL A 20 -1.52 8.20 13.59
CA VAL A 20 -1.36 6.74 13.48
C VAL A 20 -2.18 6.25 12.27
N LEU A 21 -1.52 5.57 11.33
CA LEU A 21 -2.18 4.90 10.21
C LEU A 21 -2.33 3.41 10.53
N THR A 22 -3.50 2.84 10.27
CA THR A 22 -3.73 1.40 10.44
C THR A 22 -4.51 0.84 9.27
N THR A 23 -4.31 -0.43 8.96
CA THR A 23 -5.14 -1.17 8.01
C THR A 23 -5.41 -2.56 8.58
N LEU A 24 -6.55 -3.14 8.24
CA LEU A 24 -7.01 -4.42 8.78
C LEU A 24 -7.16 -5.43 7.64
N GLY A 25 -6.90 -6.70 7.96
CA GLY A 25 -7.20 -7.81 7.06
C GLY A 25 -6.42 -7.78 5.75
N LEU A 26 -5.08 -7.73 5.81
CA LEU A 26 -4.23 -7.73 4.62
C LEU A 26 -4.35 -9.03 3.81
N GLY A 27 -4.20 -10.20 4.43
CA GLY A 27 -4.33 -11.46 3.70
C GLY A 27 -3.38 -11.52 2.48
N SER A 28 -3.94 -11.71 1.28
CA SER A 28 -3.20 -11.65 0.00
C SER A 28 -2.92 -10.25 -0.53
N CYS A 29 -3.59 -9.22 0.00
CA CYS A 29 -3.27 -7.82 -0.26
C CYS A 29 -1.97 -7.44 0.46
N VAL A 30 -1.39 -6.30 0.09
CA VAL A 30 -0.14 -5.80 0.68
C VAL A 30 -0.34 -4.40 1.24
N GLY A 31 0.09 -4.22 2.48
CA GLY A 31 0.23 -2.93 3.13
C GLY A 31 1.63 -2.37 2.86
N VAL A 32 1.71 -1.21 2.23
CA VAL A 32 2.97 -0.49 1.99
C VAL A 32 3.02 0.73 2.89
N ALA A 33 3.97 0.75 3.82
CA ALA A 33 4.19 1.87 4.73
C ALA A 33 5.48 2.62 4.34
N LEU A 34 5.36 3.93 4.14
CA LEU A 34 6.49 4.84 3.95
C LEU A 34 6.62 5.77 5.16
N TYR A 35 7.84 6.02 5.61
CA TYR A 35 8.11 6.89 6.75
C TYR A 35 9.37 7.72 6.54
N ASP A 36 9.27 9.04 6.74
CA ASP A 36 10.44 9.93 6.83
C ASP A 36 10.74 10.22 8.31
N PRO A 37 11.89 9.77 8.85
CA PRO A 37 12.23 9.95 10.27
C PRO A 37 12.52 11.40 10.67
N VAL A 38 12.83 12.29 9.70
CA VAL A 38 13.16 13.69 9.99
C VAL A 38 11.89 14.55 10.02
N THR A 39 11.07 14.46 8.97
CA THR A 39 9.83 15.27 8.87
C THR A 39 8.65 14.62 9.57
N LYS A 40 8.81 13.38 10.04
CA LYS A 40 7.78 12.56 10.69
C LYS A 40 6.52 12.43 9.82
N VAL A 41 6.69 12.42 8.50
CA VAL A 41 5.62 12.11 7.56
C VAL A 41 5.55 10.60 7.41
N ALA A 42 4.34 10.05 7.53
CA ALA A 42 4.05 8.65 7.30
C ALA A 42 2.97 8.52 6.22
N GLY A 43 3.06 7.47 5.42
CA GLY A 43 2.05 7.07 4.45
C GLY A 43 1.78 5.58 4.56
N LEU A 44 0.54 5.18 4.35
CA LEU A 44 0.12 3.79 4.31
C LEU A 44 -0.81 3.57 3.12
N LEU A 45 -0.47 2.59 2.29
CA LEU A 45 -1.24 2.12 1.14
C LEU A 45 -1.67 0.68 1.41
N HIS A 46 -2.91 0.34 1.06
CA HIS A 46 -3.38 -1.04 1.00
C HIS A 46 -3.71 -1.39 -0.46
N LEU A 47 -2.75 -2.00 -1.14
CA LEU A 47 -2.91 -2.43 -2.53
C LEU A 47 -3.46 -3.86 -2.59
N MET A 48 -4.24 -4.14 -3.64
CA MET A 48 -4.88 -5.44 -3.84
C MET A 48 -4.25 -6.26 -4.96
N LEU A 49 -3.71 -5.58 -5.98
CA LEU A 49 -3.31 -6.19 -7.24
C LEU A 49 -1.93 -5.71 -7.70
N PRO A 50 -1.24 -6.50 -8.54
CA PRO A 50 0.15 -6.22 -8.88
C PRO A 50 0.32 -5.14 -9.95
N SER A 51 -0.57 -5.07 -10.95
CA SER A 51 -0.45 -4.07 -12.02
C SER A 51 -1.80 -3.60 -12.56
N SER A 52 -1.90 -2.29 -12.74
CA SER A 52 -3.02 -1.58 -13.36
C SER A 52 -3.30 -2.03 -14.80
N LYS A 53 -2.28 -2.53 -15.52
CA LYS A 53 -2.37 -2.93 -16.93
C LYS A 53 -3.27 -4.15 -17.17
N THR A 54 -3.56 -4.92 -16.13
CA THR A 54 -4.36 -6.14 -16.24
C THR A 54 -5.87 -5.86 -16.28
N ILE A 55 -6.32 -4.66 -15.89
CA ILE A 55 -7.74 -4.31 -15.81
C ILE A 55 -8.05 -3.13 -16.74
N ARG A 56 -9.00 -3.31 -17.66
CA ARG A 56 -9.52 -2.22 -18.49
C ARG A 56 -10.46 -1.33 -17.68
N ASN A 57 -10.39 -0.02 -17.89
CA ASN A 57 -11.27 0.99 -17.27
C ASN A 57 -11.11 1.15 -15.76
N ASN A 58 -9.86 1.12 -15.27
CA ASN A 58 -9.59 1.27 -13.86
C ASN A 58 -9.50 2.74 -13.43
N THR A 59 -10.32 3.13 -12.46
CA THR A 59 -10.39 4.50 -11.92
C THR A 59 -9.65 4.69 -10.59
N ASN A 60 -9.25 3.60 -9.91
CA ASN A 60 -8.61 3.67 -8.61
C ASN A 60 -7.13 3.27 -8.69
N SER A 61 -6.25 4.27 -8.55
CA SER A 61 -4.79 4.08 -8.56
C SER A 61 -4.25 3.38 -7.31
N ALA A 62 -4.89 3.53 -6.13
CA ALA A 62 -4.44 2.90 -4.88
C ALA A 62 -4.69 1.37 -4.85
N LYS A 63 -5.45 0.85 -5.81
CA LYS A 63 -5.71 -0.59 -5.93
C LYS A 63 -4.48 -1.41 -6.37
N PHE A 64 -3.51 -0.79 -7.05
CA PHE A 64 -2.41 -1.52 -7.71
C PHE A 64 -1.04 -1.11 -7.16
N ALA A 65 -0.07 -2.03 -7.21
CA ALA A 65 1.29 -1.74 -6.77
C ALA A 65 1.98 -0.69 -7.64
N ASP A 66 1.88 -0.80 -8.97
CA ASP A 66 2.51 0.13 -9.92
C ASP A 66 2.02 1.58 -9.76
N THR A 67 0.71 1.79 -9.69
CA THR A 67 0.14 3.14 -9.55
C THR A 67 0.05 3.61 -8.11
N GLY A 68 -0.24 2.71 -7.17
CA GLY A 68 -0.48 3.05 -5.77
C GLY A 68 0.79 3.45 -5.05
N ILE A 69 1.91 2.77 -5.30
CA ILE A 69 3.21 3.12 -4.68
C ILE A 69 3.69 4.48 -5.21
N ALA A 70 3.54 4.74 -6.52
CA ALA A 70 3.87 6.02 -7.10
C ALA A 70 3.04 7.16 -6.50
N LEU A 71 1.73 6.96 -6.36
CA LEU A 71 0.82 7.93 -5.74
C LEU A 71 1.15 8.15 -4.26
N LEU A 72 1.39 7.08 -3.49
CA LEU A 72 1.78 7.19 -2.08
C LEU A 72 3.06 8.00 -1.91
N LEU A 73 4.06 7.76 -2.77
CA LEU A 73 5.32 8.49 -2.76
C LEU A 73 5.11 9.97 -3.03
N GLU A 74 4.26 10.30 -4.01
CA GLU A 74 3.91 11.69 -4.33
C GLU A 74 3.27 12.39 -3.12
N GLU A 75 2.28 11.75 -2.48
CA GLU A 75 1.56 12.32 -1.35
C GLU A 75 2.45 12.55 -0.11
N VAL A 76 3.34 11.60 0.22
CA VAL A 76 4.29 11.83 1.34
C VAL A 76 5.29 12.94 1.02
N CYS A 77 5.73 13.05 -0.25
CA CYS A 77 6.65 14.11 -0.67
C CYS A 77 5.96 15.49 -0.66
N LYS A 78 4.68 15.58 -1.04
CA LYS A 78 3.86 16.81 -0.92
C LYS A 78 3.77 17.31 0.52
N LEU A 79 3.79 16.41 1.51
CA LEU A 79 3.82 16.77 2.94
C LEU A 79 5.23 17.11 3.48
N GLY A 80 6.24 17.08 2.62
CA GLY A 80 7.63 17.46 2.92
C GLY A 80 8.55 16.28 3.22
N ALA A 81 8.14 15.04 2.96
CA ALA A 81 9.05 13.90 3.05
C ALA A 81 10.18 14.00 2.00
N ASN A 82 11.39 13.62 2.39
CA ASN A 82 12.50 13.52 1.46
C ASN A 82 12.65 12.07 0.99
N LYS A 83 12.46 11.86 -0.31
CA LYS A 83 12.54 10.56 -0.97
C LYS A 83 13.82 9.76 -0.65
N ASN A 84 14.96 10.43 -0.49
CA ASN A 84 16.26 9.77 -0.29
C ASN A 84 16.45 9.14 1.10
N ARG A 85 15.57 9.45 2.05
CA ARG A 85 15.64 8.92 3.42
C ARG A 85 14.34 8.24 3.86
N LEU A 86 13.44 7.97 2.93
CA LEU A 86 12.22 7.22 3.22
C LEU A 86 12.58 5.80 3.65
N VAL A 87 12.00 5.39 4.77
CA VAL A 87 11.98 3.99 5.21
C VAL A 87 10.71 3.37 4.68
N CYS A 88 10.85 2.27 3.94
CA CYS A 88 9.72 1.47 3.45
C CYS A 88 9.58 0.19 4.28
N LYS A 89 8.35 -0.16 4.64
CA LYS A 89 8.00 -1.45 5.25
C LYS A 89 6.79 -2.05 4.55
N LEU A 90 6.84 -3.37 4.36
CA LEU A 90 5.79 -4.14 3.69
C LEU A 90 5.23 -5.18 4.66
N ALA A 91 3.91 -5.41 4.58
CA ALA A 91 3.24 -6.49 5.29
C ALA A 91 2.10 -7.06 4.42
N GLY A 92 1.73 -8.33 4.62
CA GLY A 92 0.71 -9.01 3.82
C GLY A 92 1.32 -9.91 2.74
N GLY A 93 0.65 -10.04 1.59
CA GLY A 93 1.12 -10.88 0.49
C GLY A 93 0.98 -12.38 0.75
N ALA A 94 0.14 -12.79 1.70
CA ALA A 94 -0.07 -14.18 2.03
C ALA A 94 -0.84 -14.92 0.92
N GLN A 95 -0.49 -16.19 0.68
CA GLN A 95 -1.34 -17.07 -0.12
C GLN A 95 -2.43 -17.69 0.75
N MET A 96 -3.60 -17.05 0.81
CA MET A 96 -4.69 -17.51 1.67
C MET A 96 -5.40 -18.77 1.15
N PHE A 97 -5.33 -19.03 -0.16
CA PHE A 97 -6.01 -20.16 -0.79
C PHE A 97 -5.02 -20.99 -1.62
N SER A 98 -4.99 -22.30 -1.35
CA SER A 98 -4.27 -23.28 -2.17
C SER A 98 -5.27 -24.29 -2.68
N PHE A 99 -5.93 -23.97 -3.80
CA PHE A 99 -6.76 -24.94 -4.50
C PHE A 99 -5.85 -25.78 -5.40
N GLY A 100 -6.03 -27.10 -5.41
CA GLY A 100 -5.15 -28.09 -6.06
C GLY A 100 -4.97 -27.98 -7.59
N ASN A 101 -5.39 -26.88 -8.21
CA ASN A 101 -5.13 -26.57 -9.62
C ASN A 101 -3.98 -25.57 -9.72
N LYS A 102 -2.93 -25.95 -10.46
CA LYS A 102 -1.68 -25.20 -10.71
C LYS A 102 -1.88 -23.96 -11.62
N ASN A 103 -2.89 -23.15 -11.38
CA ASN A 103 -3.08 -21.89 -12.09
C ASN A 103 -2.44 -20.74 -11.30
N ASP A 104 -1.26 -20.29 -11.74
CA ASP A 104 -0.50 -19.16 -11.15
C ASP A 104 -1.28 -17.84 -11.12
N ILE A 105 -2.38 -17.74 -11.88
CA ILE A 105 -3.29 -16.59 -11.91
C ILE A 105 -3.84 -16.26 -10.50
N MET A 106 -4.00 -17.27 -9.64
CA MET A 106 -4.58 -17.13 -8.30
C MET A 106 -3.56 -16.81 -7.19
N LYS A 107 -2.26 -16.76 -7.47
CA LYS A 107 -1.22 -16.42 -6.49
C LYS A 107 -1.05 -14.90 -6.35
N ILE A 108 -2.11 -14.24 -5.92
CA ILE A 108 -2.15 -12.77 -5.84
C ILE A 108 -1.09 -12.24 -4.86
N GLY A 109 -0.90 -12.92 -3.73
CA GLY A 109 0.08 -12.53 -2.71
C GLY A 109 1.52 -12.48 -3.24
N GLU A 110 1.99 -13.57 -3.86
CA GLU A 110 3.34 -13.64 -4.45
C GLU A 110 3.57 -12.59 -5.54
N ARG A 111 2.52 -12.27 -6.31
CA ARG A 111 2.63 -11.30 -7.40
C ARG A 111 2.69 -9.85 -6.92
N ASN A 112 2.24 -9.57 -5.70
CA ASN A 112 2.20 -8.24 -5.11
C ASN A 112 3.51 -7.84 -4.40
N ILE A 113 4.40 -8.79 -4.11
CA ILE A 113 5.68 -8.58 -3.38
C ILE A 113 6.84 -8.43 -4.36
#